data_AF-A0A6J7W0F5-F1
#
_entry.id   AF-A0A6J7W0F5-F1
#
_cell.length_a   1.000
_cell.length_b   1.000
_cell.length_c   1.000
_cell.angle_alpha   90.00
_cell.angle_beta   90.00
_cell.angle_gamma   90.00
#
_symmetry.space_group_name_H-M   'P 1'
#
loop_
_entity.id
_entity.type
_entity.pdbx_description
1 polymer ?
#
loop_
_entity_poly.entity_id
_entity_poly.type
_entity_poly.pdbx_seq_one_letter_code
_entity_poly.pdbx_strand_id
1 'polypeptide(L)'
;MQSFATGDSAAKVFFDDHGWVLINTLDDDGIKQLRGWIDDISSWSDEGGPWLHYREMTDFGPKLCRTENFTPFHSGIRALLTSGSMLKCASLLIGEQAVLYKEKINYKLVGGAGYAPHQDAPAYPFIDSHISCMLGIDDADELNGCLEVVSHCFGEVLSMNDVGCIANDVVQSLEWTMAPLSAGQTLWFHSRTPHRSGANNSQRDRRAIYPTYNALSEGDLREAYYATKLQQMATSTVGNNVQVSLIGDFQGRTIG
;
A
#
# COMPACT_ATOMS: atom_id res chain seq x y z
N MET A 1 -7.39 -8.13 17.50
CA MET A 1 -5.97 -8.20 17.06
C MET A 1 -5.15 -7.30 17.96
N GLN A 2 -3.93 -7.69 18.33
CA GLN A 2 -3.06 -6.85 19.16
C GLN A 2 -2.57 -5.64 18.34
N SER A 3 -2.61 -4.45 18.92
CA SER A 3 -2.04 -3.22 18.36
C SER A 3 -1.07 -2.60 19.34
N PHE A 4 -0.03 -1.94 18.84
CA PHE A 4 1.02 -1.33 19.66
C PHE A 4 0.99 0.19 19.57
N ALA A 5 1.60 0.87 20.55
CA ALA A 5 1.83 2.31 20.46
C ALA A 5 3.00 2.61 19.52
N THR A 6 3.00 3.80 18.92
CA THR A 6 4.13 4.28 18.12
C THR A 6 5.43 4.28 18.94
N GLY A 7 6.48 3.62 18.43
CA GLY A 7 7.78 3.52 19.08
C GLY A 7 7.90 2.43 20.15
N ASP A 8 6.86 1.62 20.36
CA ASP A 8 6.92 0.47 21.27
C ASP A 8 7.84 -0.63 20.69
N SER A 9 8.88 -1.01 21.43
CA SER A 9 9.81 -2.06 21.00
C SER A 9 9.15 -3.44 20.94
N ALA A 10 8.05 -3.67 21.67
CA ALA A 10 7.28 -4.90 21.54
C ALA A 10 6.63 -5.04 20.15
N ALA A 11 6.36 -3.92 19.46
CA ALA A 11 5.90 -3.93 18.08
C ALA A 11 6.95 -4.54 17.15
N LYS A 12 8.24 -4.23 17.37
CA LYS A 12 9.35 -4.83 16.61
C LYS A 12 9.44 -6.34 16.88
N VAL A 13 9.40 -6.75 18.15
CA VAL A 13 9.45 -8.19 18.49
C VAL A 13 8.30 -8.95 17.82
N PHE A 14 7.09 -8.39 17.85
CA PHE A 14 5.94 -8.99 17.16
C PHE A 14 6.15 -9.05 15.65
N PHE A 15 6.60 -7.95 15.04
CA PHE A 15 6.88 -7.87 13.60
C PHE A 15 7.95 -8.86 13.15
N ASP A 16 9.06 -8.97 13.89
CA ASP A 16 10.17 -9.86 13.57
C ASP A 16 9.77 -11.34 13.65
N ASP A 17 8.72 -11.68 14.42
CA ASP A 17 8.17 -13.02 14.52
C ASP A 17 7.06 -13.29 13.47
N HIS A 18 6.15 -12.33 13.27
CA HIS A 18 4.94 -12.53 12.45
C HIS A 18 5.07 -12.04 11.01
N GLY A 19 5.99 -11.12 10.71
CA GLY A 19 6.14 -10.47 9.41
C GLY A 19 5.18 -9.31 9.18
N TRP A 20 4.36 -8.96 10.17
CA TRP A 20 3.44 -7.83 10.13
C TRP A 20 3.10 -7.34 11.54
N VAL A 21 2.64 -6.09 11.68
CA VAL A 21 2.24 -5.51 12.97
C VAL A 21 1.25 -4.35 12.81
N LEU A 22 0.30 -4.24 13.75
CA LEU A 22 -0.60 -3.08 13.86
C LEU A 22 -0.05 -2.03 14.83
N ILE A 23 -0.03 -0.76 14.43
CA ILE A 23 0.43 0.35 15.27
C ILE A 23 -0.62 1.48 15.29
N ASN A 24 -0.92 2.00 16.47
CA ASN A 24 -1.69 3.21 16.68
C ASN A 24 -0.79 4.42 16.37
N THR A 25 -1.01 5.06 15.22
CA THR A 25 -0.07 6.06 14.67
C THR A 25 -0.59 7.49 14.72
N LEU A 26 -1.83 7.71 14.28
CA LEU A 26 -2.45 9.03 14.27
C LEU A 26 -3.53 9.14 15.34
N ASP A 27 -3.66 10.33 15.92
CA ASP A 27 -4.78 10.74 16.75
C ASP A 27 -5.90 11.34 15.88
N ASP A 28 -6.99 11.79 16.52
CA ASP A 28 -8.17 12.31 15.84
C ASP A 28 -7.86 13.55 14.97
N ASP A 29 -6.97 14.43 15.43
CA ASP A 29 -6.55 15.60 14.68
C ASP A 29 -5.71 15.21 13.46
N GLY A 30 -4.80 14.25 13.61
CA GLY A 30 -4.03 13.65 12.52
C GLY A 30 -4.94 12.98 11.47
N ILE A 31 -5.96 12.25 11.91
CA ILE A 31 -6.95 11.61 11.02
C ILE A 31 -7.74 12.68 10.25
N LYS A 32 -8.20 13.73 10.94
CA LYS A 32 -8.95 14.83 10.31
C LYS A 32 -8.11 15.54 9.26
N GLN A 33 -6.84 15.83 9.58
CA GLN A 33 -5.92 16.46 8.66
C GLN A 33 -5.63 15.55 7.45
N LEU A 34 -5.37 14.27 7.69
CA LEU A 34 -5.15 13.27 6.65
C LEU A 34 -6.33 13.18 5.67
N ARG A 35 -7.56 13.18 6.16
CA ARG A 35 -8.76 13.16 5.30
C ARG A 35 -8.81 14.39 4.39
N GLY A 36 -8.59 15.58 4.94
CA GLY A 36 -8.57 16.82 4.14
C GLY A 36 -7.50 16.80 3.04
N TRP A 37 -6.31 16.27 3.34
CA TRP A 37 -5.25 16.11 2.33
C TRP A 37 -5.61 15.12 1.23
N ILE A 38 -6.27 14.02 1.57
CA ILE A 38 -6.67 13.01 0.59
C ILE A 38 -7.84 13.49 -0.26
N ASP A 39 -8.76 14.26 0.31
CA ASP A 39 -9.84 14.92 -0.43
C ASP A 39 -9.23 15.88 -1.48
N ASP A 40 -8.26 16.72 -1.08
CA ASP A 40 -7.52 17.61 -1.99
C ASP A 40 -6.83 16.82 -3.12
N ILE A 41 -5.98 15.84 -2.78
CA ILE A 41 -5.27 15.02 -3.77
C ILE A 41 -6.23 14.30 -4.72
N SER A 42 -7.36 13.78 -4.21
CA SER A 42 -8.35 13.09 -5.04
C SER A 42 -9.11 14.00 -5.99
N SER A 43 -9.08 15.32 -5.75
CA SER A 43 -9.71 16.33 -6.60
C SER A 43 -8.80 16.86 -7.71
N TRP A 44 -7.52 16.49 -7.70
CA TRP A 44 -6.58 16.90 -8.74
C TRP A 44 -7.01 16.36 -10.11
N SER A 45 -6.66 17.11 -11.14
CA SER A 45 -6.95 16.72 -12.53
C SER A 45 -6.22 15.43 -12.90
N ASP A 46 -6.88 14.58 -13.68
CA ASP A 46 -6.25 13.39 -14.27
C ASP A 46 -5.16 13.79 -15.28
N GLU A 47 -5.27 14.99 -15.89
CA GLU A 47 -4.35 15.54 -16.87
C GLU A 47 -3.49 16.68 -16.31
N GLY A 48 -2.29 16.87 -16.89
CA GLY A 48 -1.45 18.06 -16.66
C GLY A 48 -0.54 18.00 -15.43
N GLY A 49 -0.63 16.93 -14.63
CA GLY A 49 0.23 16.68 -13.48
C GLY A 49 1.17 15.49 -13.65
N PRO A 50 2.34 15.50 -12.97
CA PRO A 50 3.25 14.34 -12.91
C PRO A 50 2.82 13.26 -11.87
N TRP A 51 1.70 13.48 -11.16
CA TRP A 51 1.04 12.46 -10.34
C TRP A 51 0.26 11.50 -11.24
N LEU A 52 0.00 10.28 -10.74
CA LEU A 52 -0.57 9.21 -11.55
C LEU A 52 -1.91 8.78 -10.97
N HIS A 53 -3.02 9.26 -11.54
CA HIS A 53 -4.36 8.77 -11.22
C HIS A 53 -4.71 7.56 -12.08
N TYR A 54 -5.35 6.58 -11.44
CA TYR A 54 -5.86 5.38 -12.11
C TYR A 54 -7.32 5.18 -11.74
N ARG A 55 -8.11 4.76 -12.73
CA ARG A 55 -9.54 4.51 -12.56
C ARG A 55 -9.89 3.06 -12.83
N GLU A 56 -10.92 2.59 -12.13
CA GLU A 56 -11.55 1.30 -12.36
C GLU A 56 -13.02 1.47 -12.74
N MET A 57 -13.54 0.54 -13.55
CA MET A 57 -14.95 0.45 -13.89
C MET A 57 -15.71 -0.35 -12.83
N THR A 58 -16.54 0.34 -12.06
CA THR A 58 -17.50 -0.26 -11.11
C THR A 58 -18.90 -0.33 -11.73
N ASP A 59 -19.84 -0.99 -11.05
CA ASP A 59 -21.26 -0.99 -11.46
C ASP A 59 -21.92 0.41 -11.36
N PHE A 60 -21.26 1.35 -10.69
CA PHE A 60 -21.66 2.75 -10.58
C PHE A 60 -20.90 3.66 -11.56
N GLY A 61 -20.13 3.08 -12.49
CA GLY A 61 -19.31 3.80 -13.46
C GLY A 61 -17.83 3.91 -13.06
N PRO A 62 -17.05 4.71 -13.83
CA PRO A 62 -15.63 4.95 -13.57
C PRO A 62 -15.40 5.60 -12.20
N LYS A 63 -14.49 5.02 -11.40
CA LYS A 63 -14.09 5.54 -10.10
C LYS A 63 -12.58 5.60 -9.97
N LEU A 64 -12.08 6.61 -9.26
CA LEU A 64 -10.67 6.67 -8.88
C LEU A 64 -10.35 5.47 -7.99
N CYS A 65 -9.31 4.71 -8.32
CA CYS A 65 -8.89 3.53 -7.56
C CYS A 65 -7.46 3.65 -7.02
N ARG A 66 -6.60 4.47 -7.66
CA ARG A 66 -5.24 4.70 -7.18
C ARG A 66 -4.70 6.09 -7.56
N THR A 67 -3.87 6.64 -6.69
CA THR A 67 -2.98 7.78 -6.99
C THR A 67 -1.55 7.46 -6.58
N GLU A 68 -0.56 7.75 -7.41
CA GLU A 68 0.87 7.64 -7.08
C GLU A 68 1.62 8.96 -7.33
N ASN A 69 2.85 9.05 -6.82
CA ASN A 69 3.75 10.20 -7.00
C ASN A 69 3.21 11.55 -6.52
N PHE A 70 2.47 11.59 -5.41
CA PHE A 70 1.84 12.83 -4.91
C PHE A 70 2.70 13.60 -3.90
N THR A 71 3.67 12.97 -3.24
CA THR A 71 4.47 13.65 -2.19
C THR A 71 5.27 14.86 -2.65
N PRO A 72 5.80 14.96 -3.90
CA PRO A 72 6.48 16.18 -4.33
C PRO A 72 5.54 17.40 -4.44
N PHE A 73 4.23 17.17 -4.53
CA PHE A 73 3.20 18.17 -4.81
C PHE A 73 2.30 18.47 -3.62
N HIS A 74 2.43 17.71 -2.51
CA HIS A 74 1.66 17.93 -1.29
C HIS A 74 2.58 17.85 -0.05
N SER A 75 2.99 19.01 0.45
CA SER A 75 3.98 19.14 1.54
C SER A 75 3.55 18.46 2.85
N GLY A 76 2.27 18.52 3.21
CA GLY A 76 1.73 17.87 4.42
C GLY A 76 1.92 16.36 4.41
N ILE A 77 1.45 15.69 3.36
CA ILE A 77 1.66 14.27 3.13
C ILE A 77 3.15 13.90 3.00
N ARG A 78 3.97 14.73 2.33
CA ARG A 78 5.42 14.51 2.30
C ARG A 78 5.99 14.47 3.72
N ALA A 79 5.70 15.48 4.52
CA ALA A 79 6.18 15.54 5.91
C ALA A 79 5.66 14.35 6.73
N LEU A 80 4.39 13.98 6.61
CA LEU A 80 3.81 12.81 7.27
C LEU A 80 4.58 11.52 6.94
N LEU A 81 4.93 11.31 5.67
CA LEU A 81 5.56 10.06 5.23
C LEU A 81 7.08 10.05 5.39
N THR A 82 7.76 11.20 5.38
CA THR A 82 9.23 11.28 5.43
C THR A 82 9.77 11.82 6.75
N SER A 83 8.93 11.98 7.77
CA SER A 83 9.37 12.44 9.08
C SER A 83 8.43 11.93 10.19
N GLY A 84 8.71 12.30 11.45
CA GLY A 84 7.79 12.05 12.56
C GLY A 84 7.51 10.56 12.81
N SER A 85 6.26 10.24 13.16
CA SER A 85 5.85 8.91 13.60
C SER A 85 6.00 7.83 12.52
N MET A 86 5.65 8.11 11.27
CA MET A 86 5.76 7.13 10.18
C MET A 86 7.21 6.71 9.96
N LEU A 87 8.12 7.69 9.82
CA LEU A 87 9.53 7.40 9.62
C LEU A 87 10.14 6.69 10.84
N LYS A 88 9.77 7.08 12.06
CA LYS A 88 10.22 6.40 13.29
C LYS A 88 9.79 4.94 13.35
N CYS A 89 8.54 4.64 12.98
CA CYS A 89 8.05 3.26 12.89
C CYS A 89 8.80 2.48 11.81
N ALA A 90 8.94 3.03 10.61
CA ALA A 90 9.68 2.40 9.52
C ALA A 90 11.12 2.06 9.95
N SER A 91 11.84 3.04 10.51
CA SER A 91 13.23 2.82 10.97
C SER A 91 13.32 1.80 12.11
N LEU A 92 12.37 1.80 13.04
CA LEU A 92 12.32 0.81 14.12
C LEU A 92 12.15 -0.61 13.55
N LEU A 93 11.20 -0.80 12.64
CA LEU A 93 10.90 -2.13 12.09
C LEU A 93 12.02 -2.63 11.17
N ILE A 94 12.59 -1.76 10.33
CA ILE A 94 13.76 -2.08 9.50
C ILE A 94 15.01 -2.36 10.38
N GLY A 95 15.13 -1.68 11.53
CA GLY A 95 16.28 -1.81 12.44
C GLY A 95 17.41 -0.83 12.16
N GLU A 96 17.27 0.03 11.15
CA GLU A 96 18.17 1.13 10.82
C GLU A 96 17.40 2.30 10.20
N GLN A 97 18.09 3.37 9.78
CA GLN A 97 17.43 4.54 9.21
C GLN A 97 16.68 4.16 7.92
N ALA A 98 15.36 4.33 7.91
CA ALA A 98 14.53 4.15 6.74
C ALA A 98 14.53 5.38 5.82
N VAL A 99 14.18 5.18 4.55
CA VAL A 99 13.82 6.23 3.58
C VAL A 99 12.57 5.81 2.80
N LEU A 100 11.76 6.78 2.38
CA LEU A 100 10.56 6.52 1.60
C LEU A 100 10.97 6.10 0.18
N TYR A 101 10.67 4.86 -0.20
CA TYR A 101 10.98 4.32 -1.52
C TYR A 101 9.93 4.70 -2.57
N LYS A 102 8.64 4.62 -2.19
CA LYS A 102 7.49 5.02 -3.01
C LYS A 102 6.24 5.14 -2.16
N GLU A 103 5.16 5.62 -2.77
CA GLU A 103 3.89 5.78 -2.11
C GLU A 103 2.72 5.65 -3.10
N LYS A 104 1.61 5.08 -2.64
CA LYS A 104 0.35 5.02 -3.38
C LYS A 104 -0.82 5.31 -2.44
N ILE A 105 -1.88 5.94 -2.93
CA ILE A 105 -3.19 5.96 -2.26
C ILE A 105 -4.03 4.92 -2.99
N ASN A 106 -4.68 4.04 -2.25
CA ASN A 106 -5.69 3.13 -2.79
C ASN A 106 -7.06 3.62 -2.34
N TYR A 107 -7.92 3.88 -3.32
CA TYR A 107 -9.30 4.28 -3.13
C TYR A 107 -10.17 3.05 -3.40
N LYS A 108 -10.45 2.25 -2.36
CA LYS A 108 -11.42 1.16 -2.50
C LYS A 108 -12.81 1.72 -2.22
N LEU A 109 -13.32 2.49 -3.18
CA LEU A 109 -14.65 3.09 -3.08
C LEU A 109 -15.74 2.01 -3.13
N VAL A 110 -17.00 2.36 -2.85
CA VAL A 110 -18.12 1.40 -2.93
C VAL A 110 -18.15 0.73 -4.32
N GLY A 111 -18.10 -0.61 -4.34
CA GLY A 111 -17.99 -1.43 -5.55
C GLY A 111 -16.58 -1.57 -6.14
N GLY A 112 -15.56 -1.03 -5.47
CA GLY A 112 -14.15 -1.11 -5.89
C GLY A 112 -13.55 -2.50 -5.68
N ALA A 113 -12.62 -2.88 -6.54
CA ALA A 113 -12.11 -4.25 -6.61
C ALA A 113 -11.12 -4.63 -5.50
N GLY A 114 -10.87 -5.94 -5.40
CA GLY A 114 -9.87 -6.54 -4.54
C GLY A 114 -8.47 -6.60 -5.15
N TYR A 115 -7.56 -7.17 -4.38
CA TYR A 115 -6.20 -7.52 -4.78
C TYR A 115 -5.98 -9.00 -4.52
N ALA A 116 -5.56 -9.74 -5.54
CA ALA A 116 -5.26 -11.16 -5.46
C ALA A 116 -4.11 -11.44 -4.46
N PRO A 117 -3.98 -12.67 -3.94
CA PRO A 117 -2.86 -13.06 -3.07
C PRO A 117 -1.49 -12.79 -3.72
N HIS A 118 -0.67 -11.94 -3.09
CA HIS A 118 0.65 -11.58 -3.59
C HIS A 118 1.65 -11.29 -2.47
N GLN A 119 2.92 -11.15 -2.85
CA GLN A 119 3.99 -10.52 -2.07
C GLN A 119 4.44 -9.26 -2.82
N ASP A 120 4.87 -8.24 -2.10
CA ASP A 120 5.37 -6.98 -2.68
C ASP A 120 6.80 -7.15 -3.24
N ALA A 121 7.61 -8.04 -2.66
CA ALA A 121 9.03 -8.21 -3.01
C ALA A 121 9.31 -8.36 -4.53
N PRO A 122 8.56 -9.18 -5.30
CA PRO A 122 8.78 -9.32 -6.73
C PRO A 122 8.54 -8.04 -7.55
N ALA A 123 7.78 -7.07 -7.01
CA ALA A 123 7.42 -5.85 -7.73
C ALA A 123 8.51 -4.77 -7.72
N TYR A 124 9.52 -4.87 -6.83
CA TYR A 124 10.50 -3.79 -6.62
C TYR A 124 11.94 -4.31 -6.68
N PRO A 125 12.49 -4.53 -7.89
CA PRO A 125 13.79 -5.19 -8.07
C PRO A 125 15.00 -4.32 -7.69
N PHE A 126 14.79 -3.05 -7.31
CA PHE A 126 15.87 -2.12 -7.01
C PHE A 126 16.32 -2.14 -5.53
N ILE A 127 15.66 -2.93 -4.69
CA ILE A 127 15.91 -3.06 -3.24
C ILE A 127 15.74 -4.53 -2.83
N ASP A 128 16.57 -4.99 -1.90
CA ASP A 128 16.62 -6.41 -1.51
C ASP A 128 15.53 -6.75 -0.47
N SER A 129 15.23 -5.79 0.41
CA SER A 129 14.16 -5.87 1.39
C SER A 129 13.48 -4.53 1.59
N HIS A 130 12.21 -4.55 1.99
CA HIS A 130 11.46 -3.35 2.30
C HIS A 130 10.26 -3.68 3.18
N ILE A 131 9.72 -2.63 3.78
CA ILE A 131 8.49 -2.71 4.57
C ILE A 131 7.46 -1.79 3.93
N SER A 132 6.29 -2.36 3.65
CA SER A 132 5.10 -1.61 3.23
C SER A 132 4.21 -1.36 4.45
N CYS A 133 3.47 -0.26 4.40
CA CYS A 133 2.53 0.11 5.46
C CYS A 133 1.18 0.50 4.86
N MET A 134 0.08 -0.06 5.33
CA MET A 134 -1.25 0.50 5.09
C MET A 134 -1.59 1.48 6.20
N LEU A 135 -1.68 2.78 5.90
CA LEU A 135 -2.24 3.81 6.79
C LEU A 135 -3.73 4.02 6.48
N GLY A 136 -4.60 3.69 7.42
CA GLY A 136 -6.05 3.81 7.27
C GLY A 136 -6.51 5.27 7.28
N ILE A 137 -7.23 5.69 6.24
CA ILE A 137 -7.90 7.00 6.20
C ILE A 137 -9.36 6.86 6.68
N ASP A 138 -9.97 5.72 6.32
CA ASP A 138 -11.29 5.28 6.75
C ASP A 138 -11.14 3.90 7.44
N ASP A 139 -12.09 3.53 8.30
CA ASP A 139 -12.07 2.21 8.94
C ASP A 139 -12.14 1.09 7.89
N ALA A 140 -11.31 0.06 8.02
CA ALA A 140 -11.32 -1.13 7.19
C ALA A 140 -11.86 -2.33 7.99
N ASP A 141 -12.88 -2.98 7.46
CA ASP A 141 -13.45 -4.22 7.98
C ASP A 141 -13.60 -5.26 6.87
N GLU A 142 -14.18 -6.41 7.19
CA GLU A 142 -14.42 -7.49 6.23
C GLU A 142 -15.31 -7.04 5.05
N LEU A 143 -16.32 -6.21 5.30
CA LEU A 143 -17.33 -5.83 4.29
C LEU A 143 -16.77 -4.86 3.25
N ASN A 144 -15.91 -3.93 3.67
CA ASN A 144 -15.21 -3.03 2.76
C ASN A 144 -13.83 -3.54 2.31
N GLY A 145 -13.54 -4.81 2.62
CA GLY A 145 -12.41 -5.56 2.11
C GLY A 145 -11.10 -5.16 2.73
N CYS A 146 -10.98 -5.17 4.07
CA CYS A 146 -9.72 -5.07 4.81
C CYS A 146 -8.65 -6.06 4.30
N LEU A 147 -7.40 -5.84 4.69
CA LEU A 147 -6.33 -6.75 4.27
C LEU A 147 -6.45 -8.07 5.02
N GLU A 148 -6.08 -9.14 4.33
CA GLU A 148 -5.74 -10.42 4.95
C GLU A 148 -4.24 -10.63 4.80
N VAL A 149 -3.60 -11.16 5.84
CA VAL A 149 -2.16 -11.39 5.92
C VAL A 149 -1.87 -12.82 6.39
N VAL A 150 -0.68 -13.31 6.10
CA VAL A 150 -0.21 -14.62 6.58
C VAL A 150 0.99 -14.42 7.51
N SER A 151 0.86 -14.86 8.76
CA SER A 151 1.93 -14.78 9.76
C SER A 151 3.04 -15.79 9.48
N HIS A 152 4.26 -15.48 9.92
CA HIS A 152 5.43 -16.39 9.87
C HIS A 152 5.84 -16.85 8.47
N CYS A 153 5.31 -16.22 7.42
CA CYS A 153 5.52 -16.58 6.03
C CYS A 153 6.17 -15.42 5.27
N PHE A 154 7.39 -15.04 5.63
CA PHE A 154 8.08 -13.90 5.01
C PHE A 154 9.58 -14.12 4.80
N GLY A 155 10.05 -15.36 4.99
CA GLY A 155 11.46 -15.73 4.79
C GLY A 155 11.88 -15.74 3.32
N GLU A 156 10.98 -16.09 2.41
CA GLU A 156 11.27 -16.30 0.99
C GLU A 156 10.15 -15.79 0.08
N VAL A 157 10.45 -15.66 -1.21
CA VAL A 157 9.45 -15.41 -2.25
C VAL A 157 8.80 -16.74 -2.60
N LEU A 158 7.47 -16.80 -2.49
CA LEU A 158 6.68 -18.00 -2.76
C LEU A 158 6.56 -18.26 -4.26
N SER A 159 6.21 -19.50 -4.63
CA SER A 159 5.91 -19.83 -6.03
C SER A 159 4.79 -18.96 -6.57
N MET A 160 4.98 -18.40 -7.77
CA MET A 160 4.06 -17.47 -8.42
C MET A 160 3.45 -18.08 -9.68
N ASN A 161 2.28 -17.57 -10.06
CA ASN A 161 1.68 -17.81 -11.38
C ASN A 161 2.24 -16.84 -12.44
N ASP A 162 1.77 -16.99 -13.68
CA ASP A 162 2.26 -16.22 -14.84
C ASP A 162 2.01 -14.70 -14.76
N VAL A 163 1.18 -14.24 -13.82
CA VAL A 163 0.89 -12.81 -13.60
C VAL A 163 1.59 -12.24 -12.35
N GLY A 164 2.48 -13.02 -11.73
CA GLY A 164 3.28 -12.59 -10.57
C GLY A 164 2.52 -12.60 -9.24
N CYS A 165 1.37 -13.28 -9.17
CA CYS A 165 0.64 -13.53 -7.91
C CYS A 165 1.02 -14.91 -7.34
N ILE A 166 0.77 -15.15 -6.06
CA ILE A 166 1.05 -16.44 -5.42
C ILE A 166 0.25 -17.55 -6.13
N ALA A 167 0.91 -18.67 -6.44
CA ALA A 167 0.30 -19.81 -7.10
C ALA A 167 -0.87 -20.39 -6.26
N ASN A 168 -1.94 -20.85 -6.93
CA ASN A 168 -3.20 -21.17 -6.26
C ASN A 168 -3.09 -22.34 -5.25
N ASP A 169 -2.28 -23.34 -5.56
CA ASP A 169 -1.97 -24.44 -4.65
C ASP A 169 -1.28 -23.94 -3.36
N VAL A 170 -0.35 -22.98 -3.49
CA VAL A 170 0.26 -22.31 -2.35
C VAL A 170 -0.79 -21.51 -1.57
N VAL A 171 -1.60 -20.68 -2.24
CA VAL A 171 -2.67 -19.88 -1.58
C VAL A 171 -3.59 -20.74 -0.72
N GLN A 172 -3.97 -21.92 -1.20
CA GLN A 172 -4.85 -22.86 -0.49
C GLN A 172 -4.19 -23.52 0.73
N SER A 173 -2.85 -23.53 0.78
CA SER A 173 -2.09 -24.09 1.89
C SER A 173 -1.85 -23.11 3.04
N LEU A 174 -2.03 -21.81 2.81
CA LEU A 174 -1.74 -20.74 3.78
C LEU A 174 -2.93 -20.45 4.70
N GLU A 175 -2.63 -20.13 5.96
CA GLU A 175 -3.61 -19.64 6.93
C GLU A 175 -3.72 -18.11 6.87
N TRP A 176 -4.82 -17.62 6.32
CA TRP A 176 -5.08 -16.19 6.13
C TRP A 176 -5.77 -15.59 7.36
N THR A 177 -5.21 -14.49 7.86
CA THR A 177 -5.78 -13.74 8.99
C THR A 177 -6.30 -12.38 8.52
N MET A 178 -7.57 -12.09 8.79
CA MET A 178 -8.16 -10.76 8.57
C MET A 178 -7.51 -9.73 9.49
N ALA A 179 -7.05 -8.62 8.93
CA ALA A 179 -6.45 -7.49 9.63
C ALA A 179 -7.33 -6.23 9.49
N PRO A 180 -8.46 -6.16 10.22
CA PRO A 180 -9.26 -4.93 10.29
C PRO A 180 -8.45 -3.80 10.91
N LEU A 181 -8.70 -2.57 10.46
CA LEU A 181 -7.89 -1.40 10.76
C LEU A 181 -8.80 -0.18 10.99
N SER A 182 -8.71 0.47 12.15
CA SER A 182 -9.39 1.75 12.36
C SER A 182 -8.66 2.88 11.64
N ALA A 183 -9.38 3.94 11.28
CA ALA A 183 -8.77 5.15 10.73
C ALA A 183 -7.64 5.66 11.65
N GLY A 184 -6.52 6.07 11.06
CA GLY A 184 -5.32 6.52 11.78
C GLY A 184 -4.39 5.41 12.27
N GLN A 185 -4.85 4.15 12.30
CA GLN A 185 -3.95 3.02 12.53
C GLN A 185 -3.14 2.69 11.28
N THR A 186 -2.00 2.03 11.51
CA THR A 186 -1.14 1.49 10.46
C THR A 186 -1.01 -0.02 10.59
N LEU A 187 -1.06 -0.72 9.46
CA LEU A 187 -0.63 -2.12 9.32
C LEU A 187 0.68 -2.14 8.55
N TRP A 188 1.77 -2.48 9.23
CA TRP A 188 3.10 -2.66 8.65
C TRP A 188 3.31 -4.12 8.29
N PHE A 189 3.93 -4.40 7.16
CA PHE A 189 4.22 -5.77 6.73
C PHE A 189 5.50 -5.83 5.90
N HIS A 190 6.26 -6.90 6.09
CA HIS A 190 7.45 -7.20 5.31
C HIS A 190 7.09 -7.40 3.84
N SER A 191 8.00 -7.04 2.92
CA SER A 191 7.82 -7.18 1.47
C SER A 191 7.42 -8.58 1.01
N ARG A 192 7.84 -9.60 1.77
CA ARG A 192 7.56 -11.01 1.53
C ARG A 192 6.38 -11.54 2.33
N THR A 193 5.65 -10.73 3.10
CA THR A 193 4.44 -11.23 3.78
C THR A 193 3.30 -11.37 2.77
N PRO A 194 2.73 -12.58 2.56
CA PRO A 194 1.56 -12.76 1.73
C PRO A 194 0.42 -11.91 2.24
N HIS A 195 -0.18 -11.16 1.33
CA HIS A 195 -1.34 -10.36 1.64
C HIS A 195 -2.32 -10.32 0.46
N ARG A 196 -3.59 -10.07 0.78
CA ARG A 196 -4.68 -9.91 -0.19
C ARG A 196 -5.76 -8.99 0.36
N SER A 197 -6.73 -8.63 -0.48
CA SER A 197 -8.00 -8.10 0.03
C SER A 197 -9.16 -8.36 -0.92
N GLY A 198 -10.34 -8.57 -0.36
CA GLY A 198 -11.59 -8.65 -1.13
C GLY A 198 -12.04 -7.30 -1.73
N ALA A 199 -13.07 -7.34 -2.57
CA ALA A 199 -13.75 -6.14 -3.06
C ALA A 199 -14.48 -5.39 -1.93
N ASN A 200 -14.83 -4.11 -2.17
CA ASN A 200 -15.69 -3.37 -1.25
C ASN A 200 -17.16 -3.59 -1.59
N ASN A 201 -17.79 -4.46 -0.81
CA ASN A 201 -19.22 -4.80 -0.92
C ASN A 201 -20.09 -4.04 0.10
N SER A 202 -19.50 -3.06 0.79
CA SER A 202 -20.19 -2.26 1.80
C SER A 202 -20.88 -1.03 1.20
N GLN A 203 -21.48 -0.21 2.06
CA GLN A 203 -22.05 1.09 1.71
C GLN A 203 -21.12 2.28 2.03
N ARG A 204 -19.85 2.01 2.35
CA ARG A 204 -18.87 3.03 2.74
C ARG A 204 -17.55 2.84 2.02
N ASP A 205 -16.90 3.95 1.68
CA ASP A 205 -15.59 3.92 1.03
C ASP A 205 -14.50 3.46 1.99
N ARG A 206 -13.40 2.94 1.44
CA ARG A 206 -12.21 2.55 2.19
C ARG A 206 -10.95 3.07 1.49
N ARG A 207 -10.48 4.24 1.91
CA ARG A 207 -9.22 4.83 1.43
C ARG A 207 -8.08 4.47 2.38
N ALA A 208 -6.91 4.22 1.81
CA ALA A 208 -5.68 4.08 2.59
C ALA A 208 -4.45 4.51 1.80
N ILE A 209 -3.44 5.03 2.50
CA ILE A 209 -2.11 5.29 1.93
C ILE A 209 -1.24 4.06 2.14
N TYR A 210 -0.43 3.74 1.14
CA TYR A 210 0.57 2.69 1.14
C TYR A 210 1.96 3.27 0.81
N PRO A 211 2.67 3.85 1.80
CA PRO A 211 4.11 4.06 1.67
C PRO A 211 4.87 2.73 1.75
N THR A 212 5.97 2.66 0.99
CA THR A 212 6.96 1.59 1.08
C THR A 212 8.29 2.22 1.46
N TYR A 213 9.00 1.61 2.40
CA TYR A 213 10.27 2.10 2.91
C TYR A 213 11.37 1.04 2.73
N ASN A 214 12.56 1.51 2.37
CA ASN A 214 13.79 0.71 2.36
C ASN A 214 14.81 1.28 3.35
N ALA A 215 15.87 0.52 3.62
CA ALA A 215 16.96 1.01 4.44
C ALA A 215 17.78 2.07 3.69
N LEU A 216 18.20 3.14 4.37
CA LEU A 216 19.06 4.17 3.78
C LEU A 216 20.38 3.59 3.25
N SER A 217 20.86 2.49 3.85
CA SER A 217 22.04 1.74 3.40
C SER A 217 21.89 1.17 1.97
N GLU A 218 20.66 0.92 1.51
CA GLU A 218 20.34 0.52 0.13
C GLU A 218 20.18 1.73 -0.81
N GLY A 219 20.12 2.95 -0.25
CA GLY A 219 20.06 4.22 -0.98
C GLY A 219 18.69 4.92 -0.92
N ASP A 220 18.69 6.23 -1.18
CA ASP A 220 17.48 7.03 -1.39
C ASP A 220 17.07 6.98 -2.86
N LEU A 221 16.16 6.06 -3.19
CA LEU A 221 15.88 5.64 -4.56
C LEU A 221 14.52 6.12 -5.09
N ARG A 222 13.78 6.95 -4.34
CA ARG A 222 12.42 7.36 -4.72
C ARG A 222 12.37 8.09 -6.06
N GLU A 223 13.26 9.06 -6.25
CA GLU A 223 13.30 9.85 -7.49
C GLU A 223 13.65 8.97 -8.68
N ALA A 224 14.62 8.06 -8.54
CA ALA A 224 15.00 7.10 -9.57
C ALA A 224 13.85 6.14 -9.92
N TYR A 225 13.11 5.66 -8.91
CA TYR A 225 11.93 4.82 -9.11
C TYR A 225 10.87 5.52 -9.97
N TYR A 226 10.46 6.75 -9.60
CA TYR A 226 9.43 7.47 -10.35
C TYR A 226 9.92 7.97 -11.71
N ALA A 227 11.19 8.36 -11.86
CA ALA A 227 11.74 8.69 -13.16
C ALA A 227 11.66 7.50 -14.13
N THR A 228 12.03 6.30 -13.66
CA THR A 228 11.93 5.05 -14.43
C THR A 228 10.48 4.73 -14.78
N LYS A 229 9.57 4.79 -13.79
CA LYS A 229 8.15 4.50 -14.00
C LYS A 229 7.51 5.48 -15.00
N LEU A 230 7.77 6.78 -14.87
CA LEU A 230 7.26 7.80 -15.81
C LEU A 230 7.82 7.58 -17.23
N GLN A 231 9.08 7.18 -17.37
CA GLN A 231 9.66 6.82 -18.67
C GLN A 231 9.00 5.58 -19.28
N GLN A 232 8.73 4.55 -18.48
CA GLN A 232 8.00 3.34 -18.92
C GLN A 232 6.58 3.68 -19.38
N MET A 233 5.88 4.55 -18.64
CA MET A 233 4.53 5.01 -19.01
C MET A 233 4.53 5.85 -20.29
N ALA A 234 5.55 6.70 -20.49
CA ALA A 234 5.68 7.50 -21.71
C ALA A 234 6.01 6.65 -22.96
N THR A 235 6.68 5.52 -22.79
CA THR A 235 7.10 4.63 -23.90
C THR A 235 6.09 3.52 -24.21
N SER A 236 5.24 3.16 -23.24
CA SER A 236 4.16 2.18 -23.41
C SER A 236 3.00 2.81 -24.19
N THR A 237 3.09 2.82 -25.52
CA THR A 237 2.01 3.30 -26.40
C THR A 237 0.96 2.22 -26.63
N VAL A 238 -0.28 2.52 -26.25
CA VAL A 238 -1.55 1.95 -26.76
C VAL A 238 -1.74 0.43 -26.64
N GLY A 239 -2.36 0.03 -25.53
CA GLY A 239 -3.24 -1.13 -25.39
C GLY A 239 -4.26 -0.79 -24.30
N ASN A 240 -5.53 -1.16 -24.44
CA ASN A 240 -6.67 -0.66 -23.65
C ASN A 240 -6.62 -0.84 -22.11
N ASN A 241 -5.52 -1.34 -21.54
CA ASN A 241 -5.40 -1.59 -20.10
C ASN A 241 -4.22 -0.84 -19.50
N VAL A 242 -4.51 0.18 -18.71
CA VAL A 242 -3.52 0.86 -17.87
C VAL A 242 -3.19 -0.03 -16.67
N GLN A 243 -1.94 -0.47 -16.54
CA GLN A 243 -1.52 -1.32 -15.43
C GLN A 243 -1.49 -0.50 -14.12
N VAL A 244 -2.38 -0.83 -13.18
CA VAL A 244 -2.51 -0.14 -11.88
C VAL A 244 -1.42 -0.56 -10.88
N SER A 245 -0.81 -1.72 -11.09
CA SER A 245 0.23 -2.32 -10.24
C SER A 245 1.37 -2.85 -11.11
N LEU A 246 2.56 -3.08 -10.55
CA LEU A 246 3.70 -3.64 -11.33
C LEU A 246 3.57 -5.15 -11.54
N ILE A 247 2.74 -5.81 -10.74
CA ILE A 247 2.31 -7.21 -10.91
C ILE A 247 0.81 -7.26 -11.23
N GLY A 248 0.30 -8.41 -11.67
CA GLY A 248 -1.11 -8.59 -12.08
C GLY A 248 -2.07 -8.84 -10.92
N ASP A 249 -1.86 -8.22 -9.77
CA ASP A 249 -2.61 -8.47 -8.52
C ASP A 249 -3.94 -7.71 -8.45
N PHE A 250 -4.06 -6.56 -9.11
CA PHE A 250 -5.30 -5.78 -9.11
C PHE A 250 -6.41 -6.50 -9.90
N GLN A 251 -7.56 -6.73 -9.25
CA GLN A 251 -8.66 -7.50 -9.84
C GLN A 251 -9.73 -6.63 -10.53
N GLY A 252 -9.55 -5.31 -10.53
CA GLY A 252 -10.50 -4.36 -11.12
C GLY A 252 -10.34 -4.21 -12.63
N ARG A 253 -11.40 -3.75 -13.29
CA ARG A 253 -11.38 -3.42 -14.71
C ARG A 253 -10.81 -2.02 -14.89
N THR A 254 -9.56 -1.93 -15.32
CA THR A 254 -8.86 -0.65 -15.51
C THR A 254 -9.45 0.14 -16.66
N ILE A 255 -9.51 1.47 -16.53
CA ILE A 255 -9.93 2.37 -17.60
C ILE A 255 -8.74 3.30 -17.90
N GLY A 256 -8.42 3.45 -19.18
CA GLY A 256 -7.43 4.41 -19.67
C GLY A 256 -8.01 5.75 -20.06
#